data_AF-A0A3D4UIR5-F1
#
_entry.id   AF-A0A3D4UIR5-F1
#
_cell.length_a   1.000
_cell.length_b   1.000
_cell.length_c   1.000
_cell.angle_alpha   90.00
_cell.angle_beta   90.00
_cell.angle_gamma   90.00
#
_symmetry.space_group_name_H-M   'P 1'
#
loop_
_entity.id
_entity.type
_entity.pdbx_description
1 polymer ?
#
loop_
_entity_poly.entity_id
_entity_poly.type
_entity_poly.pdbx_seq_one_letter_code
_entity_poly.pdbx_strand_id
1 'polypeptide(L)'
;MSTAELQAELQRRERNIKKLERRRERLMEDLQEIEKQLASEDALSASGGIRGRPRNEMNLVDSLAAVLNGKEMSVTEVTQAVQQAGYMTTAANFRTIVNQALIREKKRFKKVSRGRYTAR
;
A
#
# COMPACT_ATOMS: atom_id res chain seq x y z
N MET A 1 -18.98 -18.63 -25.04
CA MET A 1 -18.92 -17.32 -24.38
C MET A 1 -18.74 -16.27 -25.46
N SER A 2 -19.74 -15.43 -25.69
CA SER A 2 -19.76 -14.40 -26.74
C SER A 2 -19.03 -13.13 -26.27
N THR A 3 -18.51 -12.34 -27.21
CA THR A 3 -17.93 -11.01 -26.94
C THR A 3 -18.92 -10.10 -26.23
N ALA A 4 -20.22 -10.22 -26.51
CA ALA A 4 -21.28 -9.47 -25.84
C ALA A 4 -21.44 -9.87 -24.36
N GLU A 5 -21.30 -11.17 -24.03
CA GLU A 5 -21.37 -11.67 -22.65
C GLU A 5 -20.16 -11.18 -21.83
N LEU A 6 -18.98 -11.13 -22.46
CA LEU A 6 -17.76 -10.58 -21.84
C LEU A 6 -17.90 -9.08 -21.56
N GLN A 7 -18.45 -8.30 -22.50
CA GLN A 7 -18.70 -6.87 -22.30
C GLN A 7 -19.69 -6.61 -21.16
N ALA A 8 -20.77 -7.40 -21.07
CA ALA A 8 -21.74 -7.30 -19.99
C ALA A 8 -21.12 -7.61 -18.61
N GLU A 9 -20.27 -8.64 -18.53
CA GLU A 9 -19.59 -9.01 -17.29
C GLU A 9 -18.53 -7.95 -16.89
N LEU A 10 -17.82 -7.34 -17.85
CA LEU A 10 -16.93 -6.21 -17.57
C LEU A 10 -17.69 -5.00 -17.01
N GLN A 11 -18.81 -4.63 -17.62
CA GLN A 11 -19.65 -3.53 -17.11
C GLN A 11 -20.19 -3.82 -15.70
N ARG A 12 -20.55 -5.06 -15.42
CA ARG A 12 -20.99 -5.48 -14.07
C ARG A 12 -19.88 -5.32 -13.05
N ARG A 13 -18.64 -5.73 -13.39
CA ARG A 13 -17.47 -5.57 -12.53
C ARG A 13 -17.13 -4.10 -12.28
N GLU A 14 -17.16 -3.26 -13.32
CA GLU A 14 -16.92 -1.82 -13.18
C GLU A 14 -17.92 -1.16 -12.22
N ARG A 15 -19.21 -1.53 -12.30
CA ARG A 15 -20.24 -1.03 -11.38
C ARG A 15 -19.98 -1.47 -9.93
N ASN A 16 -19.56 -2.72 -9.73
CA ASN A 16 -19.22 -3.23 -8.40
C ASN A 16 -17.99 -2.52 -7.81
N ILE A 17 -16.96 -2.27 -8.63
CA ILE A 17 -15.77 -1.52 -8.20
C ILE A 17 -16.17 -0.11 -7.76
N LYS A 18 -16.95 0.63 -8.57
CA LYS A 18 -17.44 1.97 -8.20
C LYS A 18 -18.23 1.98 -6.88
N LYS A 19 -19.01 0.92 -6.62
CA LYS A 19 -19.75 0.77 -5.35
C LYS A 19 -18.80 0.57 -4.17
N LEU A 20 -17.76 -0.24 -4.34
CA LEU A 20 -16.74 -0.48 -3.32
C LEU A 20 -15.89 0.78 -3.05
N GLU A 21 -15.54 1.53 -4.09
CA GLU A 21 -14.83 2.82 -3.97
C GLU A 21 -15.61 3.82 -3.12
N ARG A 22 -16.91 4.01 -3.41
CA ARG A 22 -17.78 4.87 -2.60
C ARG A 22 -17.90 4.41 -1.15
N ARG A 23 -17.96 3.10 -0.91
CA ARG A 23 -18.00 2.55 0.46
C ARG A 23 -16.68 2.81 1.18
N ARG A 24 -15.55 2.68 0.47
CA ARG A 24 -14.22 2.98 1.00
C ARG A 24 -14.08 4.46 1.38
N GLU A 25 -14.58 5.38 0.55
CA GLU A 25 -14.56 6.81 0.83
C GLU A 25 -15.31 7.15 2.12
N ARG A 26 -16.55 6.67 2.28
CA ARG A 26 -17.34 6.88 3.51
C ARG A 26 -16.65 6.35 4.76
N LEU A 27 -16.14 5.12 4.70
CA LEU A 27 -15.41 4.53 5.84
C LEU A 27 -14.14 5.32 6.19
N MET A 28 -13.50 5.97 5.22
CA MET A 28 -12.36 6.85 5.50
C MET A 28 -12.80 8.16 6.16
N GLU A 29 -13.95 8.72 5.80
CA GLU A 29 -14.53 9.88 6.48
C GLU A 29 -14.89 9.53 7.93
N ASP A 30 -15.56 8.41 8.16
CA ASP A 30 -15.91 7.90 9.49
C ASP A 30 -14.65 7.69 10.36
N LEU A 31 -13.61 7.10 9.77
CA LEU A 31 -12.33 6.88 10.45
C LEU A 31 -11.65 8.20 10.82
N GLN A 32 -11.69 9.21 9.95
CA GLN A 32 -11.16 10.54 10.26
C GLN A 32 -11.92 11.22 11.39
N GLU A 33 -13.23 11.01 11.50
CA GLU A 33 -14.02 11.55 12.60
C GLU A 33 -13.65 10.88 13.93
N ILE A 34 -13.56 9.55 13.94
CA ILE A 34 -13.12 8.78 15.12
C ILE A 34 -11.71 9.20 15.54
N GLU A 35 -10.78 9.36 14.59
CA GLU A 35 -9.42 9.82 14.89
C GLU A 35 -9.40 11.23 15.50
N LYS A 36 -10.28 12.15 15.06
CA LYS A 36 -10.42 13.49 15.67
C LYS A 36 -10.95 13.40 17.10
N GLN A 37 -11.93 12.53 17.35
CA GLN A 37 -12.47 12.30 18.68
C GLN A 37 -11.40 11.75 19.62
N LEU A 38 -10.67 10.71 19.20
CA LEU A 38 -9.55 10.15 19.94
C LEU A 38 -8.45 11.18 20.22
N ALA A 39 -8.11 12.02 19.24
CA ALA A 39 -7.13 13.09 19.42
C ALA A 39 -7.58 14.15 20.43
N SER A 40 -8.89 14.42 20.52
CA SER A 40 -9.44 15.36 21.49
C SER A 40 -9.47 14.80 22.91
N GLU A 41 -9.68 13.49 23.06
CA GLU A 41 -9.67 12.80 24.36
C GLU A 41 -8.24 12.56 24.89
N ASP A 42 -7.27 12.32 24.00
CA ASP A 42 -5.86 12.01 24.33
C ASP A 42 -4.94 13.24 24.36
N ALA A 43 -5.51 14.46 24.41
CA ALA A 43 -4.79 15.74 24.29
C ALA A 43 -3.74 16.03 25.40
N LEU A 44 -3.57 15.13 26.38
CA LEU A 44 -2.57 15.23 27.45
C LEU A 44 -1.29 14.42 27.20
N SER A 45 -1.22 13.57 26.16
CA SER A 45 0.05 12.92 25.74
C SER A 45 0.85 13.86 24.85
N ALA A 46 1.43 14.89 25.46
CA ALA A 46 2.29 15.88 24.82
C ALA A 46 3.53 15.23 24.19
N SER A 47 3.50 15.00 22.87
CA SER A 47 4.65 15.18 21.97
C SER A 47 4.24 15.01 20.51
N GLY A 48 3.87 16.11 19.86
CA GLY A 48 4.02 16.31 18.40
C GLY A 48 3.26 15.36 17.47
N GLY A 49 2.12 15.81 16.95
CA GLY A 49 1.65 15.44 15.61
C GLY A 49 1.18 13.99 15.44
N ILE A 50 0.11 13.62 16.14
CA ILE A 50 -0.58 12.35 15.94
C ILE A 50 -1.50 12.46 14.70
N ARG A 51 -0.90 12.46 13.50
CA ARG A 51 -1.46 11.62 12.43
C ARG A 51 -0.85 10.26 12.70
N GLY A 52 -1.63 9.33 13.24
CA GLY A 52 -1.16 8.00 13.65
C GLY A 52 -0.39 7.35 12.50
N ARG A 53 0.95 7.40 12.57
CA ARG A 53 1.78 6.73 11.58
C ARG A 53 1.53 5.23 11.76
N PRO A 54 1.21 4.48 10.70
CA PRO A 54 1.05 3.04 10.82
C PRO A 54 2.29 2.43 11.48
N ARG A 55 2.09 1.69 12.58
CA ARG A 55 3.17 1.01 13.28
C ARG A 55 3.42 -0.31 12.57
N ASN A 56 4.52 -0.36 11.81
CA ASN A 56 5.00 -1.57 11.16
C ASN A 56 6.11 -2.19 12.01
N GLU A 57 6.15 -3.52 12.09
CA GLU A 57 7.19 -4.25 12.82
C GLU A 57 8.58 -4.03 12.22
N MET A 58 8.65 -3.90 10.89
CA MET A 58 9.87 -3.62 10.15
C MET A 58 9.76 -2.31 9.39
N ASN A 59 10.90 -1.63 9.18
CA ASN A 59 10.94 -0.50 8.27
C ASN A 59 10.68 -0.97 6.82
N LEU A 60 10.39 -0.01 5.93
CA LEU A 60 10.06 -0.32 4.53
C LEU A 60 11.18 -1.10 3.83
N VAL A 61 12.44 -0.75 4.05
CA VAL A 61 13.58 -1.38 3.36
C VAL A 61 13.75 -2.83 3.79
N ASP A 62 13.64 -3.10 5.09
CA ASP A 62 13.74 -4.47 5.63
C ASP A 62 12.54 -5.32 5.18
N SER A 63 11.34 -4.75 5.18
CA SER A 63 10.13 -5.42 4.67
C SER A 63 10.26 -5.78 3.18
N LEU A 64 10.79 -4.85 2.37
CA LEU A 64 11.06 -5.06 0.96
C LEU A 64 12.12 -6.16 0.74
N ALA A 65 13.18 -6.18 1.56
CA ALA A 65 14.23 -7.19 1.47
C ALA A 65 13.71 -8.58 1.84
N ALA A 66 12.87 -8.70 2.87
CA ALA A 66 12.27 -9.97 3.27
C ALA A 66 11.41 -10.58 2.14
N VAL A 67 10.62 -9.75 1.46
CA VAL A 67 9.74 -10.18 0.35
C VAL A 67 10.52 -10.52 -0.92
N LEU A 68 11.59 -9.77 -1.21
CA LEU A 68 12.44 -9.96 -2.39
C LEU A 68 13.55 -11.00 -2.20
N ASN A 69 13.66 -11.61 -1.03
CA ASN A 69 14.70 -12.59 -0.76
C ASN A 69 14.52 -13.84 -1.65
N GLY A 70 15.48 -14.08 -2.55
CA GLY A 70 15.45 -15.18 -3.51
C GLY A 70 14.37 -15.07 -4.60
N LYS A 71 13.71 -13.91 -4.75
CA LYS A 71 12.65 -13.69 -5.74
C LYS A 71 12.85 -12.39 -6.50
N GLU A 72 12.59 -12.44 -7.81
CA GLU A 72 12.55 -11.26 -8.64
C GLU A 72 11.12 -10.81 -8.83
N MET A 73 10.83 -9.55 -8.50
CA MET A 73 9.48 -9.02 -8.62
C MET A 73 9.47 -7.64 -9.28
N SER A 74 8.34 -7.32 -9.91
CA SER A 74 8.06 -5.96 -10.38
C SER A 74 7.72 -5.04 -9.21
N VAL A 75 7.83 -3.72 -9.40
CA VAL A 75 7.42 -2.74 -8.38
C VAL A 75 5.96 -2.95 -7.95
N THR A 76 5.09 -3.38 -8.86
CA THR A 76 3.68 -3.68 -8.55
C THR A 76 3.55 -4.86 -7.60
N GLU A 77 4.22 -5.96 -7.94
CA GLU A 77 4.21 -7.20 -7.17
C GLU A 77 4.79 -6.98 -5.77
N VAL A 78 5.94 -6.32 -5.68
CA VAL A 78 6.59 -6.00 -4.40
C VAL A 78 5.68 -5.15 -3.51
N THR A 79 5.01 -4.15 -4.08
CA THR A 79 4.10 -3.28 -3.32
C THR A 79 2.97 -4.10 -2.69
N GLN A 80 2.37 -5.00 -3.46
CA GLN A 80 1.30 -5.88 -2.99
C GLN A 80 1.80 -6.90 -1.98
N ALA A 81 2.95 -7.53 -2.23
CA ALA A 81 3.51 -8.56 -1.38
C ALA A 81 3.94 -8.00 -0.01
N VAL A 82 4.47 -6.78 0.05
CA VAL A 82 4.80 -6.12 1.33
C VAL A 82 3.53 -5.78 2.13
N GLN A 83 2.45 -5.35 1.46
CA GLN A 83 1.16 -5.15 2.14
C GLN A 83 0.53 -6.47 2.62
N GLN A 84 0.61 -7.54 1.82
CA GLN A 84 0.15 -8.88 2.19
C GLN A 84 0.96 -9.47 3.36
N ALA A 85 2.25 -9.12 3.45
CA ALA A 85 3.10 -9.45 4.59
C ALA A 85 2.81 -8.62 5.86
N GLY A 86 1.80 -7.74 5.82
CA GLY A 86 1.32 -6.98 6.98
C GLY A 86 1.84 -5.54 7.06
N TYR A 87 2.59 -5.06 6.07
CA TYR A 87 3.03 -3.66 6.07
C TYR A 87 1.85 -2.71 5.82
N MET A 88 1.53 -1.92 6.83
CA MET A 88 0.46 -0.93 6.80
C MET A 88 0.97 0.42 6.27
N THR A 89 0.17 1.04 5.41
CA THR A 89 0.46 2.35 4.83
C THR A 89 -0.82 3.05 4.42
N THR A 90 -0.91 4.35 4.69
CA THR A 90 -2.02 5.23 4.27
C THR A 90 -1.62 6.11 3.06
N ALA A 91 -0.37 5.98 2.58
CA ALA A 91 0.16 6.83 1.52
C ALA A 91 -0.45 6.48 0.15
N ALA A 92 -1.16 7.43 -0.48
CA ALA A 92 -1.74 7.24 -1.81
C ALA A 92 -0.69 6.96 -2.91
N ASN A 93 0.53 7.48 -2.72
CA ASN A 93 1.67 7.32 -3.64
C ASN A 93 2.63 6.19 -3.21
N PHE A 94 2.16 5.20 -2.43
CA PHE A 94 3.01 4.16 -1.86
C PHE A 94 3.87 3.42 -2.90
N ARG A 95 3.31 3.10 -4.07
CA ARG A 95 4.06 2.51 -5.20
C ARG A 95 5.29 3.33 -5.59
N THR A 96 5.15 4.65 -5.64
CA THR A 96 6.25 5.57 -5.97
C THR A 96 7.31 5.55 -4.88
N ILE A 97 6.89 5.53 -3.60
CA ILE A 97 7.79 5.41 -2.45
C ILE A 97 8.59 4.10 -2.52
N VAL A 98 7.93 2.98 -2.83
CA VAL A 98 8.58 1.68 -3.02
C VAL A 98 9.60 1.75 -4.17
N ASN A 99 9.23 2.31 -5.33
CA ASN A 99 10.17 2.46 -6.45
C ASN A 99 11.38 3.32 -6.08
N GLN A 100 11.17 4.42 -5.37
CA GLN A 100 12.24 5.29 -4.88
C GLN A 100 13.17 4.54 -3.92
N ALA A 101 12.61 3.76 -2.99
CA ALA A 101 13.40 2.95 -2.06
C ALA A 101 14.26 1.90 -2.80
N LEU A 102 13.68 1.19 -3.76
CA LEU A 102 14.40 0.19 -4.57
C LEU A 102 15.53 0.81 -5.40
N ILE A 103 15.35 2.02 -5.92
CA ILE A 103 16.36 2.73 -6.71
C ILE A 103 17.47 3.33 -5.82
N ARG A 104 17.10 3.86 -4.65
CA ARG A 104 18.03 4.55 -3.73
C ARG A 104 18.92 3.55 -2.99
N GLU A 105 18.35 2.46 -2.49
CA GLU A 105 19.06 1.48 -1.64
C GLU A 105 19.82 0.44 -2.47
N LYS A 106 20.75 0.89 -3.33
CA LYS A 106 21.53 0.03 -4.26
C LYS A 106 22.37 -1.05 -3.58
N LYS A 107 22.65 -0.89 -2.29
CA LYS A 107 23.37 -1.87 -1.46
C LYS A 107 22.48 -3.05 -1.05
N ARG A 108 21.17 -2.85 -0.98
CA ARG A 108 20.18 -3.84 -0.52
C ARG A 108 19.40 -4.45 -1.67
N PHE A 109 19.23 -3.70 -2.77
CA PHE A 109 18.49 -4.17 -3.94
C PHE A 109 19.32 -4.11 -5.21
N LYS A 110 19.05 -5.05 -6.10
CA LYS A 110 19.62 -5.09 -7.44
C LYS A 110 18.49 -5.04 -8.47
N LYS A 111 18.65 -4.16 -9.46
CA LYS A 111 17.81 -4.17 -10.66
C LYS A 111 18.28 -5.29 -11.58
N VAL A 112 17.41 -6.27 -11.85
CA VAL A 112 17.74 -7.41 -12.72
C VAL A 112 17.44 -7.07 -14.18
N SER A 113 16.27 -6.50 -14.44
CA SER A 113 15.84 -6.10 -15.78
C SER A 113 14.92 -4.87 -15.72
N ARG A 114 14.27 -4.51 -16.82
CA ARG A 114 13.42 -3.31 -16.87
C ARG A 114 12.23 -3.47 -15.91
N GLY A 115 12.31 -2.76 -14.78
CA GLY A 115 11.25 -2.72 -13.78
C GLY A 115 11.20 -3.91 -12.82
N ARG A 116 12.21 -4.79 -12.84
CA ARG A 116 12.33 -5.97 -11.98
C ARG A 116 13.49 -5.83 -11.00
N TYR A 117 13.23 -6.12 -9.74
CA TYR A 117 14.17 -5.98 -8.64
C TYR A 117 14.25 -7.28 -7.83
N THR A 118 15.41 -7.49 -7.21
CA THR A 118 15.67 -8.57 -6.25
C THR A 118 16.47 -8.03 -5.06
N ALA A 119 16.42 -8.74 -3.92
CA ALA A 119 17.29 -8.48 -2.79
C ALA A 119 18.72 -8.94 -3.10
N ARG A 120 19.71 -8.28 -2.50
CA ARG A 120 21.11 -8.71 -2.56
C ARG A 120 21.46 -9.68 -1.45
#